data_AF-A0A969C2G1-F1
#
_entry.id   AF-A0A969C2G1-F1
#
_cell.length_a   1.000
_cell.length_b   1.000
_cell.length_c   1.000
_cell.angle_alpha   90.00
_cell.angle_beta   90.00
_cell.angle_gamma   90.00
#
_symmetry.space_group_name_H-M   'P 1'
#
loop_
_entity.id
_entity.type
_entity.pdbx_description
1 polymer ?
#
loop_
_entity_poly.entity_id
_entity_poly.type
_entity_poly.pdbx_seq_one_letter_code
_entity_poly.pdbx_strand_id
1 'polypeptide(L)'
;MKSKIWLMFSLILVLSGIALAQNAKKTVTNADLEKFKEKRLQTEAEYRAKYKELGMPSPEELEQRNAEDKRRLAETSQRIRAEQRQNQDYWQSQAIFLRNEIASVNAQINFLNRQIAATPTGNKIFYSVDELNGLVIPSYNFGYGYGHRGRRHQGQTVTVINPANNVQTAINAAAANPNPYYGTPLYQTGIKAVIGPNLPRRGYGRNYGYGAYYPYVVNNGNLQREEIISRLQYLGQVRAGLLAQWNNLVSEARRAGVRLD
;
A
#
# COMPACT_ATOMS: atom_id res chain seq x y z
N MET A 1 -49.16 -21.90 -58.48
CA MET A 1 -49.16 -20.42 -58.33
C MET A 1 -47.78 -19.84 -58.00
N LYS A 2 -46.97 -20.46 -57.13
CA LYS A 2 -45.62 -19.95 -56.74
C LYS A 2 -44.61 -19.80 -57.90
N SER A 3 -44.70 -20.63 -58.95
CA SER A 3 -43.82 -20.56 -60.13
C SER A 3 -44.05 -19.34 -61.04
N LYS A 4 -45.28 -18.80 -61.08
CA LYS A 4 -45.61 -17.61 -61.90
C LYS A 4 -45.07 -16.32 -61.27
N ILE A 5 -44.97 -16.26 -59.94
CA ILE A 5 -44.46 -15.09 -59.19
C ILE A 5 -42.94 -14.94 -59.39
N TRP A 6 -42.19 -16.04 -59.38
CA TRP A 6 -40.74 -16.02 -59.64
C TRP A 6 -40.40 -15.59 -61.07
N LEU A 7 -41.21 -15.98 -62.05
CA LEU A 7 -41.05 -15.54 -63.44
C LEU A 7 -41.26 -14.02 -63.60
N MET A 8 -42.24 -13.43 -62.90
CA MET A 8 -42.45 -11.98 -62.96
C MET A 8 -41.33 -11.19 -62.28
N PHE A 9 -40.82 -11.65 -61.14
CA PHE A 9 -39.68 -10.99 -60.49
C PHE A 9 -38.41 -11.05 -61.35
N SER A 10 -38.14 -12.20 -61.99
CA SER A 10 -37.05 -12.34 -62.96
C SER A 10 -37.19 -11.37 -64.13
N LEU A 11 -38.42 -11.18 -64.64
CA LEU A 11 -38.67 -10.27 -65.75
C LEU A 11 -38.42 -8.81 -65.38
N ILE A 12 -38.85 -8.38 -64.19
CA ILE A 12 -38.63 -7.02 -63.67
C ILE A 12 -37.13 -6.74 -63.47
N LEU A 13 -36.38 -7.73 -62.99
CA LEU A 13 -34.94 -7.61 -62.75
C LEU A 13 -34.16 -7.53 -64.07
N VAL A 14 -34.55 -8.31 -65.09
CA VAL A 14 -33.96 -8.26 -66.43
C VAL A 14 -34.30 -6.94 -67.15
N LEU A 15 -35.55 -6.47 -67.06
CA LEU A 15 -35.96 -5.18 -67.62
C LEU A 15 -35.25 -3.99 -66.95
N SER A 16 -35.01 -4.05 -65.64
CA SER A 16 -34.27 -3.02 -64.91
C SER A 16 -32.78 -2.99 -65.29
N GLY A 17 -32.19 -4.15 -65.60
CA GLY A 17 -30.81 -4.26 -66.08
C GLY A 17 -30.59 -3.61 -67.46
N ILE A 18 -31.57 -3.73 -68.36
CA ILE A 18 -31.48 -3.14 -69.72
C ILE A 18 -31.60 -1.61 -69.68
N ALA A 19 -32.38 -1.06 -68.74
CA ALA A 19 -32.53 0.40 -68.58
C ALA A 19 -31.25 1.10 -68.09
N LEU A 20 -30.42 0.42 -67.28
CA LEU A 20 -29.14 0.96 -66.79
C LEU A 20 -28.00 0.88 -67.83
N ALA A 21 -28.09 -0.04 -68.79
CA ALA A 21 -27.08 -0.25 -69.83
C ALA A 21 -27.13 0.76 -70.99
N GLN A 22 -28.22 1.54 -71.12
CA GLN A 22 -28.37 2.60 -72.13
C GLN A 22 -27.78 3.96 -71.70
N ASN A 23 -27.01 4.01 -70.62
CA ASN A 23 -26.12 5.15 -70.34
C ASN A 23 -24.96 5.15 -71.36
N ALA A 24 -25.28 5.44 -72.61
CA ALA A 24 -24.32 5.79 -73.64
C ALA A 24 -23.38 6.86 -73.08
N LYS A 25 -22.07 6.67 -73.23
CA LYS A 25 -21.03 7.63 -72.87
C LYS A 25 -21.30 8.95 -73.60
N LYS A 26 -22.12 9.83 -73.03
CA LYS A 26 -22.32 11.17 -73.55
C LYS A 26 -20.99 11.90 -73.40
N THR A 27 -20.37 12.21 -74.53
CA THR A 27 -19.14 12.99 -74.58
C THR A 27 -19.49 14.40 -74.13
N VAL A 28 -19.16 14.74 -72.88
CA VAL A 28 -19.39 16.08 -72.33
C VAL A 28 -18.49 17.04 -73.08
N THR A 29 -19.07 17.95 -73.84
CA THR A 29 -18.32 18.98 -74.56
C THR A 29 -18.06 20.18 -73.65
N ASN A 30 -17.03 20.99 -73.96
CA ASN A 30 -16.74 22.19 -73.18
C ASN A 30 -17.94 23.18 -73.15
N ALA A 31 -18.72 23.23 -74.23
CA ALA A 31 -19.94 24.04 -74.30
C ALA A 31 -21.02 23.56 -73.31
N ASP A 32 -21.11 22.25 -73.06
CA ASP A 32 -22.02 21.71 -72.05
C ASP A 32 -21.56 22.07 -70.63
N LEU A 33 -20.24 22.04 -70.38
CA LEU A 33 -19.67 22.45 -69.08
C LEU A 33 -19.99 23.91 -68.74
N GLU A 34 -19.92 24.81 -69.73
CA GLU A 34 -20.29 26.22 -69.52
C GLU A 34 -21.77 26.38 -69.16
N LYS A 35 -22.68 25.68 -69.86
CA LYS A 35 -24.11 25.67 -69.50
C LYS A 35 -24.35 25.13 -68.08
N PHE A 36 -23.64 24.07 -67.67
CA PHE A 36 -23.75 23.56 -66.31
C PHE A 36 -23.19 24.53 -65.27
N LYS A 37 -22.11 25.26 -65.59
CA LYS A 37 -21.55 26.30 -64.73
C LYS A 37 -22.52 27.45 -64.53
N GLU A 38 -23.13 27.96 -65.60
CA GLU A 38 -24.15 29.01 -65.52
C GLU A 38 -25.37 28.56 -64.71
N LYS A 39 -25.88 27.36 -64.99
CA LYS A 39 -27.02 26.80 -64.25
C LYS A 39 -26.71 26.63 -62.76
N ARG A 40 -25.48 26.26 -62.41
CA ARG A 40 -25.02 26.16 -61.02
C ARG A 40 -24.98 27.53 -60.34
N LEU A 41 -24.48 28.56 -61.01
CA LEU A 41 -24.43 29.92 -60.47
C LEU A 41 -25.84 30.50 -60.25
N GLN A 42 -26.76 30.28 -61.20
CA GLN A 42 -28.15 30.71 -61.05
C GLN A 42 -28.84 30.01 -59.88
N THR A 43 -28.69 28.68 -59.77
CA THR A 43 -29.27 27.93 -58.65
C THR A 43 -28.67 28.33 -57.30
N GLU A 44 -27.38 28.65 -57.23
CA GLU A 44 -26.73 29.14 -56.00
C GLU A 44 -27.23 30.55 -55.61
N ALA A 45 -27.46 31.43 -56.58
CA ALA A 45 -28.05 32.75 -56.36
C ALA A 45 -29.51 32.67 -55.89
N GLU A 46 -30.34 31.87 -56.56
CA GLU A 46 -31.73 31.60 -56.15
C GLU A 46 -31.80 30.99 -54.75
N TYR A 47 -30.89 30.06 -54.44
CA TYR A 47 -30.80 29.43 -53.14
C TYR A 47 -30.48 30.45 -52.03
N ARG A 48 -29.49 31.33 -52.25
CA ARG A 48 -29.17 32.42 -51.31
C ARG A 48 -30.35 33.40 -51.14
N ALA A 49 -31.04 33.75 -52.22
CA ALA A 49 -32.20 34.65 -52.18
C ALA A 49 -33.35 34.05 -51.36
N LYS A 50 -33.65 32.76 -51.58
CA LYS A 50 -34.69 32.04 -50.85
C LYS A 50 -34.39 31.92 -49.35
N TYR A 51 -33.12 31.71 -48.98
CA TYR A 51 -32.70 31.71 -47.57
C TYR A 51 -32.93 33.06 -46.90
N LYS A 52 -32.60 34.15 -47.61
CA LYS A 52 -32.83 35.51 -47.13
C LYS A 52 -34.33 35.83 -46.97
N GLU A 53 -35.15 35.40 -47.93
CA GLU A 53 -36.61 35.56 -47.87
C GLU A 53 -37.24 34.79 -46.70
N LEU A 54 -36.74 33.57 -46.43
CA LEU A 54 -37.19 32.74 -45.32
C LEU A 54 -36.64 33.16 -43.95
N GLY A 55 -35.78 34.18 -43.88
CA GLY A 55 -35.13 34.62 -42.64
C GLY A 55 -34.19 33.57 -42.04
N MET A 56 -33.70 32.63 -42.86
CA MET A 56 -32.78 31.58 -42.42
C MET A 56 -31.33 32.06 -42.52
N PRO A 57 -30.42 31.61 -41.64
CA PRO A 57 -29.00 31.94 -41.72
C PRO A 57 -28.39 31.48 -43.05
N SER A 58 -27.44 32.24 -43.58
CA SER A 58 -26.81 31.88 -44.86
C SER A 58 -26.08 30.52 -44.76
N PRO A 59 -25.86 29.80 -45.87
CA PRO A 59 -25.13 28.52 -45.84
C PRO A 59 -23.73 28.64 -45.23
N GLU A 60 -23.05 29.74 -45.51
CA GLU A 60 -21.72 30.06 -44.95
C GLU A 60 -21.79 30.28 -43.44
N GLU A 61 -22.81 30.99 -42.94
CA GLU A 61 -23.05 31.15 -41.50
C GLU A 61 -23.41 29.82 -40.83
N LEU A 62 -24.19 28.96 -41.49
CA LEU A 62 -24.49 27.62 -41.00
C LEU A 62 -23.22 26.77 -40.91
N GLU A 63 -22.36 26.82 -41.91
CA GLU A 63 -21.07 26.13 -41.88
C GLU A 63 -20.18 26.63 -40.74
N GLN A 64 -20.13 27.96 -40.53
CA GLN A 64 -19.40 28.55 -39.40
C GLN A 64 -19.95 28.10 -38.06
N ARG A 65 -21.28 28.14 -37.87
CA ARG A 65 -21.94 27.66 -36.63
C ARG A 65 -21.68 26.17 -36.41
N ASN A 66 -21.83 25.36 -37.44
CA ASN A 66 -21.56 23.93 -37.37
C ASN A 66 -20.09 23.63 -37.05
N ALA A 67 -19.15 24.42 -37.60
CA ALA A 67 -17.74 24.29 -37.30
C ALA A 67 -17.43 24.68 -35.84
N GLU A 68 -18.05 25.76 -35.34
CA GLU A 68 -17.91 26.19 -33.96
C GLU A 68 -18.52 25.18 -32.98
N ASP A 69 -19.71 24.65 -33.27
CA ASP A 69 -20.37 23.63 -32.45
C ASP A 69 -19.55 22.35 -32.40
N LYS A 70 -18.96 21.93 -33.53
CA LYS A 70 -18.02 20.80 -33.56
C LYS A 70 -16.79 21.06 -32.69
N ARG A 71 -16.23 22.28 -32.71
CA ARG A 71 -15.10 22.65 -31.83
C ARG A 71 -15.51 22.62 -30.36
N ARG A 72 -16.63 23.23 -29.99
CA ARG A 72 -17.15 23.24 -28.61
C ARG A 72 -17.43 21.82 -28.10
N LEU A 73 -18.02 20.97 -28.93
CA LEU A 73 -18.28 19.57 -28.59
C LEU A 73 -16.97 18.80 -28.41
N ALA A 74 -15.99 18.99 -29.30
CA ALA A 74 -14.68 18.37 -29.18
C ALA A 74 -13.96 18.81 -27.89
N GLU A 75 -13.93 20.10 -27.58
CA GLU A 75 -13.36 20.64 -26.35
C GLU A 75 -14.05 20.07 -25.10
N THR A 76 -15.39 20.05 -25.09
CA THR A 76 -16.17 19.50 -23.98
C THR A 76 -15.87 18.01 -23.78
N SER A 77 -15.81 17.24 -24.87
CA SER A 77 -15.47 15.83 -24.80
C SER A 77 -14.05 15.58 -24.27
N GLN A 78 -13.10 16.44 -24.64
CA GLN A 78 -11.72 16.36 -24.15
C GLN A 78 -11.64 16.70 -22.65
N ARG A 79 -12.38 17.73 -22.19
CA ARG A 79 -12.46 18.10 -20.78
C ARG A 79 -13.04 16.97 -19.94
N ILE A 80 -14.16 16.38 -20.35
CA ILE A 80 -14.78 15.24 -19.65
C ILE A 80 -13.81 14.05 -19.56
N ARG A 81 -13.12 13.72 -20.65
CA ARG A 81 -12.12 12.64 -20.65
C ARG A 81 -10.94 12.95 -19.73
N ALA A 82 -10.50 14.20 -19.65
CA ALA A 82 -9.43 14.60 -18.76
C ALA A 82 -9.85 14.50 -17.29
N GLU A 83 -11.05 14.96 -16.95
CA GLU A 83 -11.62 14.87 -15.61
C GLU A 83 -11.81 13.40 -15.17
N GLN A 84 -12.31 12.54 -16.07
CA GLN A 84 -12.44 11.11 -15.81
C GLN A 84 -11.08 10.45 -15.51
N ARG A 85 -10.03 10.80 -16.25
CA ARG A 85 -8.67 10.31 -15.97
C ARG A 85 -8.15 10.80 -14.62
N GLN A 86 -8.30 12.09 -14.32
CA GLN A 86 -7.88 12.65 -13.03
C GLN A 86 -8.59 11.97 -11.85
N ASN A 87 -9.89 11.72 -11.98
CA ASN A 87 -10.66 10.99 -10.98
C ASN A 87 -10.12 9.56 -10.83
N GLN A 88 -9.87 8.85 -11.93
CA GLN A 88 -9.31 7.50 -11.88
C GLN A 88 -7.92 7.48 -11.21
N ASP A 89 -7.02 8.39 -11.58
CA ASP A 89 -5.68 8.50 -11.03
C ASP A 89 -5.72 8.78 -9.51
N TYR A 90 -6.63 9.66 -9.08
CA TYR A 90 -6.87 9.94 -7.67
C TYR A 90 -7.22 8.66 -6.90
N TRP A 91 -8.24 7.91 -7.34
CA TRP A 91 -8.65 6.69 -6.65
C TRP A 91 -7.56 5.62 -6.67
N GLN A 92 -6.83 5.47 -7.77
CA GLN A 92 -5.71 4.53 -7.87
C GLN A 92 -4.57 4.89 -6.91
N SER A 93 -4.24 6.17 -6.77
CA SER A 93 -3.19 6.62 -5.85
C SER A 93 -3.53 6.32 -4.39
N GLN A 94 -4.78 6.58 -3.96
CA GLN A 94 -5.28 6.25 -2.63
C GLN A 94 -5.27 4.74 -2.38
N ALA A 95 -5.65 3.96 -3.40
CA ALA A 95 -5.65 2.51 -3.31
C ALA A 95 -4.23 1.95 -3.13
N ILE A 96 -3.25 2.45 -3.89
CA ILE A 96 -1.84 2.03 -3.78
C ILE A 96 -1.30 2.39 -2.39
N PHE A 97 -1.61 3.59 -1.89
CA PHE A 97 -1.20 4.03 -0.56
C PHE A 97 -1.70 3.06 0.54
N LEU A 98 -3.01 2.79 0.60
CA LEU A 98 -3.59 1.87 1.59
C LEU A 98 -3.05 0.44 1.47
N ARG A 99 -2.86 -0.05 0.24
CA ARG A 99 -2.27 -1.39 0.01
C ARG A 99 -0.85 -1.48 0.58
N ASN A 100 -0.04 -0.44 0.39
CA ASN A 100 1.32 -0.39 0.92
C ASN A 100 1.33 -0.35 2.46
N GLU A 101 0.42 0.42 3.07
CA GLU A 101 0.28 0.44 4.54
C GLU A 101 -0.13 -0.94 5.09
N ILE A 102 -1.12 -1.59 4.48
CA ILE A 102 -1.56 -2.93 4.86
C ILE A 102 -0.41 -3.94 4.70
N ALA A 103 0.34 -3.87 3.60
CA ALA A 103 1.49 -4.74 3.36
C ALA A 103 2.59 -4.55 4.41
N SER A 104 2.89 -3.30 4.78
CA SER A 104 3.84 -2.97 5.85
C SER A 104 3.41 -3.55 7.21
N VAL A 105 2.15 -3.37 7.59
CA VAL A 105 1.61 -3.93 8.85
C VAL A 105 1.64 -5.46 8.83
N ASN A 106 1.28 -6.10 7.71
CA ASN A 106 1.38 -7.55 7.56
C ASN A 106 2.82 -8.05 7.73
N ALA A 107 3.81 -7.33 7.17
CA ALA A 107 5.22 -7.68 7.33
C ALA A 107 5.67 -7.61 8.80
N GLN A 108 5.23 -6.58 9.54
CA GLN A 108 5.49 -6.45 10.98
C GLN A 108 4.84 -7.59 11.79
N ILE A 109 3.58 -7.92 11.51
CA ILE A 109 2.87 -9.05 12.13
C ILE A 109 3.65 -10.35 11.90
N ASN A 110 4.07 -10.63 10.65
CA ASN A 110 4.84 -11.82 10.31
C ASN A 110 6.21 -11.86 10.99
N PHE A 111 6.86 -10.71 11.16
CA PHE A 111 8.09 -10.60 11.94
C PHE A 111 7.86 -10.95 13.41
N LEU A 112 6.86 -10.36 14.06
CA LEU A 112 6.55 -10.64 15.47
C LEU A 112 6.12 -12.10 15.69
N ASN A 113 5.33 -12.68 14.77
CA ASN A 113 4.97 -14.10 14.83
C ASN A 113 6.21 -15.02 14.81
N ARG A 114 7.22 -14.70 13.98
CA ARG A 114 8.49 -15.43 13.97
C ARG A 114 9.25 -15.25 15.28
N GLN A 115 9.22 -14.05 15.86
CA GLN A 115 9.85 -13.78 17.15
C GLN A 115 9.18 -14.55 18.30
N ILE A 116 7.85 -14.63 18.33
CA ILE A 116 7.11 -15.46 19.29
C ILE A 116 7.51 -16.93 19.15
N ALA A 117 7.58 -17.44 17.92
CA ALA A 117 7.96 -18.82 17.66
C ALA A 117 9.40 -19.14 18.11
N ALA A 118 10.30 -18.15 18.03
CA ALA A 118 11.69 -18.28 18.49
C ALA A 118 11.88 -18.08 20.01
N THR A 119 10.88 -17.55 20.73
CA THR A 119 11.01 -17.24 22.15
C THR A 119 10.55 -18.42 23.01
N PRO A 120 11.42 -19.02 23.85
CA PRO A 120 11.07 -20.17 24.68
C PRO A 120 9.90 -19.86 25.63
N THR A 121 8.93 -20.77 25.74
CA THR A 121 7.71 -20.60 26.55
C THR A 121 7.91 -20.85 28.06
N GLY A 122 9.15 -20.99 28.52
CA GLY A 122 9.47 -21.34 29.90
C GLY A 122 10.43 -20.34 30.56
N ASN A 123 10.06 -19.86 31.75
CA ASN A 123 11.00 -19.25 32.67
C ASN A 123 12.01 -20.32 33.10
N LYS A 124 13.21 -20.32 32.53
CA LYS A 124 14.32 -21.09 33.08
C LYS A 124 14.89 -20.30 34.26
N ILE A 125 14.68 -20.83 35.47
CA ILE A 125 15.42 -20.40 36.63
C ILE A 125 16.74 -21.17 36.59
N PHE A 126 17.85 -20.47 36.40
CA PHE A 126 19.18 -21.07 36.46
C PHE A 126 19.50 -21.39 37.92
N TYR A 127 19.60 -22.68 38.25
CA TYR A 127 19.83 -23.13 39.63
C TYR A 127 21.27 -23.58 39.90
N SER A 128 22.16 -23.62 38.89
CA SER A 128 23.53 -24.09 39.10
C SER A 128 24.59 -23.12 38.52
N VAL A 129 25.71 -23.01 39.25
CA VAL A 129 26.89 -22.24 38.86
C VAL A 129 27.52 -22.79 37.57
N ASP A 130 27.33 -24.09 37.29
CA ASP A 130 27.86 -24.74 36.08
C ASP A 130 27.17 -24.30 34.79
N GLU A 131 25.86 -23.96 34.83
CA GLU A 131 25.15 -23.41 33.68
C GLU A 131 25.47 -21.93 33.42
N LEU A 132 25.94 -21.22 34.46
CA LEU A 132 26.37 -19.82 34.41
C LEU A 132 27.81 -19.66 33.90
N ASN A 133 28.65 -20.69 33.94
CA ASN A 133 30.05 -20.61 33.46
C ASN A 133 30.17 -20.36 31.94
N GLY A 134 29.10 -20.56 31.16
CA GLY A 134 29.03 -20.17 29.74
C GLY A 134 28.67 -18.69 29.51
N LEU A 135 28.14 -18.01 30.52
CA LEU A 135 27.83 -16.58 30.50
C LEU A 135 28.86 -15.90 31.41
N VAL A 136 29.93 -15.33 30.84
CA VAL A 136 30.99 -14.65 31.60
C VAL A 136 30.40 -13.44 32.34
N ILE A 137 29.81 -13.69 33.51
CA ILE A 137 29.58 -12.66 34.51
C ILE A 137 30.92 -12.54 35.21
N PRO A 138 31.60 -11.37 35.15
CA PRO A 138 32.81 -11.17 35.92
C PRO A 138 32.44 -11.35 37.39
N SER A 139 32.78 -12.52 37.93
CA SER A 139 32.72 -12.75 39.36
C SER A 139 33.69 -11.73 39.96
N TYR A 140 33.13 -10.72 40.60
CA TYR A 140 33.89 -9.89 41.52
C TYR A 140 34.34 -10.84 42.61
N ASN A 141 35.57 -11.31 42.44
CA ASN A 141 36.29 -12.08 43.42
C ASN A 141 36.50 -11.13 44.61
N PHE A 142 35.51 -11.06 45.50
CA PHE A 142 35.64 -10.42 46.81
C PHE A 142 36.57 -11.30 47.63
N GLY A 143 37.85 -11.21 47.31
CA GLY A 143 38.94 -11.75 48.10
C GLY A 143 38.95 -11.03 49.43
N TYR A 144 38.34 -11.65 50.45
CA TYR A 144 38.67 -11.36 51.83
C TYR A 144 40.08 -11.89 52.08
N GLY A 145 41.07 -11.07 51.73
CA GLY A 145 42.46 -11.26 52.11
C GLY A 145 42.67 -10.77 53.53
N TYR A 146 42.56 -11.68 54.50
CA TYR A 146 43.40 -11.61 55.70
C TYR A 146 44.43 -12.73 55.57
N GLY A 147 45.68 -12.29 55.41
CA GLY A 147 46.74 -13.04 54.77
C GLY A 147 47.31 -14.20 55.56
N HIS A 148 48.04 -15.06 54.86
CA HIS A 148 49.48 -15.23 55.12
C HIS A 148 50.18 -15.95 53.94
N ARG A 149 51.31 -15.35 53.52
CA ARG A 149 52.49 -15.93 52.84
C ARG A 149 52.26 -16.83 51.61
N GLY A 150 52.31 -16.16 50.46
CA GLY A 150 53.46 -16.28 49.54
C GLY A 150 53.45 -17.47 48.59
N ARG A 151 53.22 -17.19 47.30
CA ARG A 151 54.09 -17.62 46.19
C ARG A 151 53.63 -16.94 44.90
N ARG A 152 54.65 -16.56 44.12
CA ARG A 152 54.62 -15.92 42.80
C ARG A 152 53.72 -16.67 41.83
N HIS A 153 52.93 -15.97 41.01
CA HIS A 153 52.57 -16.28 39.60
C HIS A 153 52.14 -14.94 38.97
N GLN A 154 53.07 -14.27 38.27
CA GLN A 154 53.14 -14.17 36.80
C GLN A 154 51.90 -13.51 36.18
N GLY A 155 52.13 -12.33 35.59
CA GLY A 155 51.10 -11.42 35.12
C GLY A 155 50.15 -12.02 34.10
N GLN A 156 48.86 -11.86 34.35
CA GLN A 156 47.86 -11.74 33.30
C GLN A 156 47.69 -10.26 33.01
N THR A 157 48.20 -9.83 31.87
CA THR A 157 47.69 -8.65 31.17
C THR A 157 46.18 -8.82 30.99
N VAL A 158 45.42 -7.93 31.62
CA VAL A 158 43.98 -7.81 31.41
C VAL A 158 43.77 -7.31 29.99
N THR A 159 43.45 -8.23 29.07
CA THR A 159 42.80 -7.84 27.82
C THR A 159 41.41 -7.37 28.17
N VAL A 160 41.17 -6.06 28.05
CA VAL A 160 39.83 -5.48 28.13
C VAL A 160 39.05 -6.00 26.92
N ILE A 161 38.37 -7.13 27.08
CA ILE A 161 37.35 -7.56 26.14
C ILE A 161 36.16 -6.65 26.42
N ASN A 162 35.93 -5.71 25.52
CA ASN A 162 34.74 -4.86 25.47
C ASN A 162 33.51 -5.78 25.64
N PRO A 163 32.73 -5.68 26.73
CA PRO A 163 31.56 -6.52 26.88
C PRO A 163 30.64 -6.24 25.68
N ALA A 164 30.16 -7.32 25.05
CA ALA A 164 29.20 -7.24 23.95
C ALA A 164 28.07 -6.26 24.32
N ASN A 165 27.62 -5.47 23.33
CA ASN A 165 26.76 -4.27 23.37
C ASN A 165 25.48 -4.27 24.24
N ASN A 166 25.24 -5.26 25.09
CA ASN A 166 23.96 -5.50 25.77
C ASN A 166 24.05 -5.55 27.31
N VAL A 167 25.17 -5.14 27.93
CA VAL A 167 25.30 -5.09 29.40
C VAL A 167 25.44 -3.65 29.87
N GLN A 168 24.31 -2.97 30.07
CA GLN A 168 24.24 -1.65 30.71
C GLN A 168 23.52 -1.75 32.06
N THR A 169 24.17 -1.27 33.12
CA THR A 169 23.63 -1.19 34.48
C THR A 169 22.62 -0.05 34.59
N ALA A 170 21.38 -0.37 35.01
CA ALA A 170 20.27 0.57 35.05
C ALA A 170 20.37 1.60 36.19
N ILE A 171 20.47 2.88 35.84
CA ILE A 171 20.13 4.01 36.72
C ILE A 171 19.10 4.87 35.97
N ASN A 172 17.92 5.02 36.59
CA ASN A 172 16.87 6.02 36.36
C ASN A 172 16.33 6.24 34.93
N ALA A 173 15.10 5.79 34.67
CA ALA A 173 14.20 6.39 33.67
C ALA A 173 12.72 6.00 33.90
N ALA A 174 12.18 6.23 35.09
CA ALA A 174 10.73 6.19 35.35
C ALA A 174 10.18 7.63 35.42
N ALA A 175 10.36 8.41 34.35
CA ALA A 175 9.76 9.74 34.21
C ALA A 175 9.87 10.24 32.75
N ALA A 176 9.35 9.48 31.78
CA ALA A 176 9.15 10.01 30.44
C ALA A 176 7.93 9.35 29.80
N ASN A 177 6.86 10.14 29.71
CA ASN A 177 5.62 9.88 29.02
C ASN A 177 5.87 9.65 27.51
N PRO A 178 5.57 8.48 26.91
CA PRO A 178 5.80 8.28 25.48
C PRO A 178 4.57 8.76 24.68
N ASN A 179 4.79 9.84 23.93
CA ASN A 179 3.91 10.41 22.90
C ASN A 179 3.68 9.39 21.75
N PRO A 180 2.43 9.16 21.27
CA PRO A 180 2.10 8.10 20.31
C PRO A 180 2.52 8.32 18.84
N TYR A 181 3.19 9.43 18.48
CA TYR A 181 3.37 9.82 17.07
C TYR A 181 4.70 9.47 16.40
N TYR A 182 5.72 9.00 17.12
CA TYR A 182 6.97 8.57 16.49
C TYR A 182 7.50 7.30 17.16
N GLY A 183 7.70 6.26 16.36
CA GLY A 183 8.24 4.98 16.80
C GLY A 183 9.68 5.10 17.29
N THR A 184 9.86 5.42 18.56
CA THR A 184 11.11 5.08 19.27
C THR A 184 11.06 3.61 19.64
N PRO A 185 11.98 2.76 19.14
CA PRO A 185 12.08 1.39 19.61
C PRO A 185 12.58 1.43 21.06
N LEU A 186 11.72 1.02 22.00
CA LEU A 186 12.15 0.67 23.35
C LEU A 186 12.96 -0.63 23.23
N TYR A 187 14.26 -0.50 23.01
CA TYR A 187 15.19 -1.57 23.31
C TYR A 187 15.45 -1.55 24.81
N GLN A 188 14.89 -2.53 25.53
CA GLN A 188 15.42 -2.88 26.84
C GLN A 188 15.25 -4.38 27.08
N THR A 189 16.23 -5.16 26.60
CA THR A 189 16.45 -6.55 27.03
C THR A 189 16.83 -6.54 28.52
N GLY A 190 15.83 -6.44 29.39
CA GLY A 190 16.03 -6.33 30.83
C GLY A 190 16.09 -7.69 31.51
N ILE A 191 17.30 -8.20 31.72
CA ILE A 191 17.56 -9.12 32.84
C ILE A 191 17.29 -8.31 34.12
N LYS A 192 16.22 -8.64 34.85
CA LYS A 192 15.97 -8.07 36.20
C LYS A 192 16.60 -9.01 37.23
N ALA A 193 17.65 -8.55 37.90
CA ALA A 193 18.11 -9.17 39.13
C ALA A 193 17.07 -8.87 40.23
N VAL A 194 16.39 -9.91 40.71
CA VAL A 194 15.44 -9.80 41.84
C VAL A 194 16.21 -10.21 43.09
N ILE A 195 16.32 -9.31 44.08
CA ILE A 195 16.80 -9.65 45.42
C ILE A 195 15.55 -9.99 46.24
N GLY A 196 15.23 -11.28 46.34
CA GLY A 196 14.02 -11.76 47.01
C GLY A 196 14.10 -11.72 48.54
N PRO A 197 12.94 -11.66 49.22
CA PRO A 197 12.86 -11.58 50.68
C PRO A 197 13.21 -12.91 51.34
N ASN A 198 13.87 -12.82 52.50
CA ASN A 198 14.30 -13.93 53.34
C ASN A 198 13.15 -14.92 53.59
N LEU A 199 13.30 -16.15 53.08
CA LEU A 199 12.49 -17.28 53.54
C LEU A 199 12.75 -17.48 55.04
N PRO A 200 11.72 -17.63 55.89
CA PRO A 200 11.90 -17.76 57.33
C PRO A 200 12.62 -19.08 57.65
N ARG A 201 13.82 -18.95 58.22
CA ARG A 201 14.57 -20.05 58.85
C ARG A 201 13.75 -20.59 60.03
N ARG A 202 13.08 -21.72 59.82
CA ARG A 202 12.53 -22.54 60.90
C ARG A 202 13.65 -23.44 61.42
N GLY A 203 14.16 -23.15 62.62
CA GLY A 203 15.02 -24.09 63.35
C GLY A 203 16.16 -23.42 64.09
N TYR A 204 16.06 -23.48 65.41
CA TYR A 204 17.04 -23.10 66.42
C TYR A 204 18.45 -23.59 66.12
N GLY A 205 19.43 -22.70 66.27
CA GLY A 205 20.84 -23.06 66.26
C GLY A 205 21.70 -21.87 65.86
N ARG A 206 22.38 -21.26 66.84
CA ARG A 206 23.45 -20.29 66.61
C ARG A 206 24.43 -20.86 65.58
N ASN A 207 24.41 -20.29 64.38
CA ASN A 207 25.51 -20.43 63.44
C ASN A 207 25.66 -19.10 62.71
N TYR A 208 26.84 -18.50 62.87
CA TYR A 208 27.32 -17.33 62.12
C TYR A 208 27.46 -17.71 60.65
N GLY A 209 26.33 -17.89 59.97
CA GLY A 209 26.28 -18.10 58.53
C GLY A 209 26.20 -16.75 57.86
N TYR A 210 27.32 -16.24 57.38
CA TYR A 210 27.35 -15.24 56.32
C TYR A 210 26.51 -15.76 55.15
N GLY A 211 25.25 -15.32 55.08
CA GLY A 211 24.38 -15.62 53.96
C GLY A 211 24.90 -14.86 52.75
N ALA A 212 25.71 -15.52 51.93
CA ALA A 212 26.09 -15.00 50.63
C ALA A 212 24.81 -14.89 49.79
N TYR A 213 24.33 -13.65 49.61
CA TYR A 213 23.27 -13.33 48.67
C TYR A 213 23.84 -13.50 47.26
N TYR A 214 23.62 -14.67 46.65
CA TYR A 214 23.91 -14.86 45.23
C TYR A 214 22.79 -14.20 44.41
N PRO A 215 23.09 -13.22 43.54
CA PRO A 215 22.08 -12.67 42.64
C PRO A 215 21.64 -13.78 41.68
N TYR A 216 20.36 -14.14 41.71
CA TYR A 216 19.79 -15.01 40.70
C TYR A 216 19.36 -14.17 39.50
N VAL A 217 19.89 -14.56 38.34
CA VAL A 217 19.49 -14.01 37.04
C VAL A 217 18.19 -14.70 36.66
N VAL A 218 17.06 -13.99 36.78
CA VAL A 218 15.78 -14.47 36.28
C VAL A 218 15.69 -14.12 34.80
N ASN A 219 15.69 -15.12 33.94
CA ASN A 219 15.35 -14.93 32.53
C ASN A 219 13.85 -14.61 32.44
N ASN A 220 13.52 -13.35 32.14
CA ASN A 220 12.16 -12.86 32.05
C ASN A 220 11.57 -13.04 30.63
N GLY A 221 11.83 -14.20 30.01
CA GLY A 221 11.30 -14.54 28.68
C GLY A 221 9.79 -14.39 28.57
N ASN A 222 9.07 -14.60 29.69
CA ASN A 222 7.63 -14.36 29.76
C ASN A 222 7.24 -12.88 29.57
N LEU A 223 7.97 -11.92 30.16
CA LEU A 223 7.67 -10.49 29.97
C LEU A 223 7.90 -10.05 28.52
N GLN A 224 9.01 -10.48 27.91
CA GLN A 224 9.29 -10.18 26.50
C GLN A 224 8.22 -10.78 25.59
N ARG A 225 7.77 -12.00 25.89
CA ARG A 225 6.69 -12.66 25.14
C ARG A 225 5.36 -11.93 25.28
N GLU A 226 5.00 -11.47 26.47
CA GLU A 226 3.78 -10.68 26.72
C GLU A 226 3.81 -9.35 25.95
N GLU A 227 4.96 -8.66 25.91
CA GLU A 227 5.13 -7.43 25.13
C GLU A 227 4.98 -7.68 23.62
N ILE A 228 5.54 -8.77 23.10
CA ILE A 228 5.39 -9.12 21.68
C ILE A 228 3.92 -9.45 21.36
N ILE A 229 3.21 -10.15 22.25
CA ILE A 229 1.79 -10.49 22.09
C ILE A 229 0.92 -9.23 22.10
N SER A 230 1.16 -8.29 23.02
CA SER A 230 0.38 -7.04 23.08
C SER A 230 0.59 -6.19 21.82
N ARG A 231 1.82 -6.11 21.32
CA ARG A 231 2.12 -5.42 20.06
C ARG A 231 1.47 -6.11 18.86
N LEU A 232 1.43 -7.45 18.84
CA LEU A 232 0.75 -8.21 17.80
C LEU A 232 -0.76 -7.93 17.78
N GLN A 233 -1.40 -7.87 18.95
CA GLN A 233 -2.83 -7.52 19.07
C GLN A 233 -3.11 -6.10 18.57
N TYR A 234 -2.27 -5.14 18.94
CA TYR A 234 -2.35 -3.76 18.45
C TYR A 234 -2.24 -3.70 16.92
N LEU A 235 -1.23 -4.33 16.32
CA LEU A 235 -1.09 -4.38 14.86
C LEU A 235 -2.29 -5.08 14.18
N GLY A 236 -2.89 -6.08 14.84
CA GLY A 236 -4.13 -6.71 14.39
C GLY A 236 -5.30 -5.73 14.31
N GLN A 237 -5.46 -4.86 15.32
CA GLN A 237 -6.48 -3.79 15.32
C GLN A 237 -6.21 -2.76 14.24
N VAL A 238 -4.95 -2.30 14.10
CA VAL A 238 -4.54 -1.37 13.04
C VAL A 238 -4.86 -1.94 11.65
N ARG A 239 -4.49 -3.21 11.41
CA ARG A 239 -4.80 -3.91 10.16
C ARG A 239 -6.31 -3.96 9.89
N ALA A 240 -7.12 -4.25 10.89
CA ALA A 240 -8.57 -4.28 10.75
C ALA A 240 -9.13 -2.90 10.37
N GLY A 241 -8.61 -1.83 10.98
CA GLY A 241 -8.96 -0.45 10.63
C GLY A 241 -8.61 -0.10 9.18
N LEU A 242 -7.40 -0.45 8.72
CA LEU A 242 -6.97 -0.23 7.34
C LEU A 242 -7.82 -1.02 6.33
N LEU A 243 -8.21 -2.26 6.66
CA LEU A 243 -9.10 -3.06 5.81
C LEU A 243 -10.51 -2.44 5.72
N ALA A 244 -11.02 -1.86 6.80
CA ALA A 244 -12.28 -1.12 6.77
C ALA A 244 -12.18 0.13 5.89
N GLN A 245 -11.08 0.89 6.00
CA GLN A 245 -10.82 2.03 5.12
C GLN A 245 -10.72 1.62 3.65
N TRP A 246 -10.04 0.51 3.36
CA TRP A 246 -9.99 -0.08 2.01
C TRP A 246 -11.38 -0.38 1.46
N ASN A 247 -12.23 -1.04 2.24
CA ASN A 247 -13.59 -1.37 1.81
C ASN A 247 -14.44 -0.10 1.56
N ASN A 248 -14.27 0.93 2.39
CA ASN A 248 -14.92 2.22 2.18
C ASN A 248 -14.44 2.88 0.89
N LEU A 249 -13.12 2.91 0.65
CA LEU A 249 -12.54 3.44 -0.58
C LEU A 249 -13.08 2.73 -1.83
N VAL A 250 -13.17 1.39 -1.80
CA VAL A 250 -13.73 0.59 -2.90
C VAL A 250 -15.20 0.92 -3.15
N SER A 251 -15.97 1.11 -2.08
CA SER A 251 -17.39 1.51 -2.17
C SER A 251 -17.54 2.90 -2.78
N GLU A 252 -16.73 3.86 -2.34
CA GLU A 252 -16.72 5.24 -2.84
C GLU A 252 -16.26 5.31 -4.29
N ALA A 253 -15.18 4.62 -4.66
CA ALA A 253 -14.72 4.51 -6.03
C ALA A 253 -15.80 3.93 -6.94
N ARG A 254 -16.50 2.87 -6.50
CA ARG A 254 -17.62 2.28 -7.25
C ARG A 254 -18.77 3.28 -7.44
N ARG A 255 -19.11 4.06 -6.41
CA ARG A 255 -20.12 5.15 -6.52
C ARG A 255 -19.69 6.24 -7.49
N ALA A 256 -18.38 6.50 -7.58
CA ALA A 256 -17.79 7.42 -8.56
C ALA A 256 -17.64 6.81 -9.98
N GLY A 257 -18.09 5.55 -10.19
CA GLY A 257 -17.97 4.86 -11.48
C GLY A 257 -16.56 4.37 -11.80
N VAL A 258 -15.64 4.41 -10.83
CA VAL A 258 -14.26 3.93 -10.98
C VAL A 258 -14.12 2.54 -10.39
N ARG A 259 -13.47 1.64 -11.12
CA ARG A 259 -13.16 0.29 -10.66
C ARG A 259 -11.71 0.24 -10.18
N LEU A 260 -11.53 -0.19 -8.93
CA LEU A 260 -10.23 -0.49 -8.36
C LEU A 260 -9.97 -2.00 -8.53
N ASP A 261 -8.90 -2.35 -9.24
CA ASP A 261 -8.39 -3.72 -9.38
C ASP A 261 -7.34 -4.01 -8.31
#